data_AF-A0A542FSK7-F1
#
_entry.id   AF-A0A542FSK7-F1
#
_cell.length_a   1.000
_cell.length_b   1.000
_cell.length_c   1.000
_cell.angle_alpha   90.00
_cell.angle_beta   90.00
_cell.angle_gamma   90.00
#
_symmetry.space_group_name_H-M   'P 1'
#
loop_
_entity.id
_entity.type
_entity.pdbx_description
1 polymer ?
#
loop_
_entity_poly.entity_id
_entity_poly.type
_entity_poly.pdbx_seq_one_letter_code
_entity_poly.pdbx_strand_id
1 'polypeptide(L)'
;MTDPLELAALLGPTAFACRKGLTGERGVSLPSFTDHHVHLHLIDDRALTAGGIACVLDLGGDPAMLARTPRRAVPRRAYAGAFLTAPGGYPTGRSWAPAGTIHEVSSASTHEGEPGGAATAVAEQASFGASAIKVALNSSAGPVFDREVLEAIVTAAHDRSLPVVAHVEGEGMPRLALRTGVDALAHAPFTEELGPRMIAAAAASGQRWISTLDIHRDDPVASGYATANLARFAAAGGTVLYGTDLGNGDLPVGVNENELRALHDAGIQGPALIATLTDPWPLDAGTGAFATFIPGIPPTTPDGLPAWLAGATVVLTEELVHDED
;
A
#
# COMPACT_ATOMS: atom_id res chain seq x y z
N MET A 1 12.00 6.88 31.58
CA MET A 1 12.42 5.84 30.63
C MET A 1 11.26 4.87 30.52
N THR A 2 10.76 4.64 29.32
CA THR A 2 9.77 3.57 29.07
C THR A 2 10.49 2.24 29.24
N ASP A 3 9.89 1.27 29.93
CA ASP A 3 10.44 -0.08 30.04
C ASP A 3 10.56 -0.71 28.64
N PRO A 4 11.74 -1.18 28.21
CA PRO A 4 11.91 -1.83 26.90
C PRO A 4 10.93 -2.98 26.65
N LEU A 5 10.55 -3.74 27.70
CA LEU A 5 9.59 -4.84 27.56
C LEU A 5 8.17 -4.33 27.30
N GLU A 6 7.74 -3.27 27.99
CA GLU A 6 6.45 -2.62 27.75
C GLU A 6 6.40 -2.01 26.35
N LEU A 7 7.50 -1.38 25.92
CA LEU A 7 7.62 -0.80 24.58
C LEU A 7 7.50 -1.88 23.49
N ALA A 8 8.22 -2.98 23.65
CA ALA A 8 8.17 -4.10 22.71
C ALA A 8 6.80 -4.79 22.68
N ALA A 9 6.09 -4.86 23.80
CA ALA A 9 4.72 -5.39 23.84
C ALA A 9 3.74 -4.47 23.10
N LEU A 10 3.93 -3.15 23.18
CA LEU A 10 3.06 -2.16 22.54
C LEU A 10 3.32 -2.02 21.04
N LEU A 11 4.59 -1.94 20.63
CA LEU A 11 4.99 -1.53 19.28
C LEU A 11 5.74 -2.63 18.50
N GLY A 12 6.10 -3.72 19.16
CA GLY A 12 6.89 -4.79 18.58
C GLY A 12 8.40 -4.65 18.87
N PRO A 13 9.17 -5.70 18.57
CA PRO A 13 10.58 -5.81 18.98
C PRO A 13 11.54 -4.87 18.26
N THR A 14 11.08 -4.18 17.21
CA THR A 14 11.86 -3.22 16.43
C THR A 14 11.75 -1.79 16.96
N ALA A 15 11.00 -1.58 18.04
CA ALA A 15 10.81 -0.28 18.66
C ALA A 15 11.90 0.00 19.70
N PHE A 16 12.53 1.17 19.63
CA PHE A 16 13.58 1.57 20.56
C PHE A 16 13.34 2.96 21.13
N ALA A 17 13.42 3.09 22.45
CA ALA A 17 13.52 4.40 23.08
C ALA A 17 14.84 5.07 22.66
N CYS A 18 14.77 6.33 22.27
CA CYS A 18 15.94 7.07 21.78
C CYS A 18 15.79 8.57 22.03
N ARG A 19 16.83 9.31 21.65
CA ARG A 19 16.79 10.76 21.50
C ARG A 19 17.45 11.17 20.19
N LYS A 20 17.05 12.31 19.64
CA LYS A 20 17.81 12.98 18.59
C LYS A 20 19.11 13.54 19.17
N GLY A 21 20.26 13.18 18.61
CA GLY A 21 21.57 13.58 19.13
C GLY A 21 21.79 15.10 19.15
N LEU A 22 21.29 15.80 18.12
CA LEU A 22 21.46 17.26 17.99
C LEU A 22 20.55 18.07 18.91
N THR A 23 19.30 17.66 19.10
CA THR A 23 18.30 18.44 19.85
C THR A 23 18.07 17.92 21.27
N GLY A 24 18.46 16.68 21.56
CA GLY A 24 18.13 15.98 22.79
C GLY A 24 16.66 15.57 22.92
N GLU A 25 15.83 15.81 21.89
CA GLU A 25 14.42 15.45 21.87
C GLU A 25 14.26 13.94 22.03
N ARG A 26 13.54 13.52 23.07
CA ARG A 26 13.30 12.11 23.39
C ARG A 26 12.06 11.59 22.67
N GLY A 27 12.11 10.33 22.26
CA GLY A 27 11.01 9.67 21.57
C GLY A 27 11.28 8.19 21.34
N VAL A 28 10.60 7.64 20.35
CA VAL A 28 10.75 6.25 19.93
C VAL A 28 11.14 6.20 18.46
N SER A 29 12.07 5.29 18.17
CA SER A 29 12.46 4.92 16.82
C SER A 29 11.77 3.64 16.41
N LEU A 30 11.28 3.61 15.17
CA LEU A 30 10.73 2.47 14.47
C LEU A 30 11.40 2.34 13.10
N PRO A 31 11.31 1.15 12.45
CA PRO A 31 11.63 1.05 11.04
C PRO A 31 10.85 2.10 10.21
N SER A 32 11.45 2.50 9.09
CA SER A 32 10.85 3.42 8.12
C SER A 32 9.41 3.02 7.77
N PHE A 33 8.47 3.97 7.83
CA PHE A 33 7.09 3.71 7.40
C PHE A 33 6.92 3.80 5.88
N THR A 34 6.05 2.93 5.37
CA THR A 34 5.65 2.79 3.97
C THR A 34 4.17 3.06 3.81
N ASP A 35 3.80 3.95 2.89
CA ASP A 35 2.43 4.02 2.37
C ASP A 35 2.32 3.18 1.10
N HIS A 36 1.56 2.08 1.16
CA HIS A 36 1.47 1.11 0.07
C HIS A 36 0.46 1.48 -1.02
N HIS A 37 -0.24 2.62 -0.92
CA HIS A 37 -1.14 3.06 -1.97
C HIS A 37 -1.19 4.59 -2.03
N VAL A 38 -0.46 5.14 -3.00
CA VAL A 38 -0.49 6.59 -3.30
C VAL A 38 -0.60 6.84 -4.81
N HIS A 39 -0.94 8.08 -5.15
CA HIS A 39 -0.93 8.64 -6.50
C HIS A 39 -0.08 9.92 -6.52
N LEU A 40 1.22 9.77 -6.73
CA LEU A 40 2.21 10.85 -6.57
C LEU A 40 2.00 12.01 -7.56
N HIS A 41 1.38 11.77 -8.73
CA HIS A 41 1.09 12.84 -9.67
C HIS A 41 -0.01 13.81 -9.21
N LEU A 42 -0.72 13.48 -8.11
CA LEU A 42 -1.82 14.27 -7.55
C LEU A 42 -1.42 15.06 -6.31
N ILE A 43 -0.20 14.89 -5.79
CA ILE A 43 0.25 15.49 -4.52
C ILE A 43 1.63 16.14 -4.63
N ASP A 44 1.99 16.96 -3.62
CA ASP A 44 3.37 17.36 -3.39
C ASP A 44 4.07 16.34 -2.48
N ASP A 45 4.86 15.46 -3.10
CA ASP A 45 5.53 14.36 -2.43
C ASP A 45 6.66 14.77 -1.47
N ARG A 46 7.07 16.05 -1.46
CA ARG A 46 8.15 16.56 -0.60
C ARG A 46 7.76 16.62 0.87
N ALA A 47 6.46 16.72 1.15
CA ALA A 47 5.95 16.80 2.52
C ALA A 47 5.85 15.43 3.22
N LEU A 48 5.94 14.32 2.46
CA LEU A 48 5.77 12.96 2.99
C LEU A 48 6.76 12.62 4.11
N THR A 49 8.03 13.02 3.96
CA THR A 49 9.07 12.73 4.96
C THR A 49 8.85 13.50 6.26
N ALA A 50 8.39 14.75 6.16
CA ALA A 50 8.02 15.54 7.31
C ALA A 50 6.77 14.97 8.03
N GLY A 51 5.90 14.29 7.27
CA GLY A 51 4.76 13.54 7.79
C GLY A 51 5.06 12.07 8.13
N GLY A 52 6.33 11.65 8.22
CA GLY A 52 6.69 10.32 8.72
C GLY A 52 6.73 9.19 7.70
N ILE A 53 6.44 9.45 6.42
CA ILE A 53 6.47 8.44 5.35
C ILE A 53 7.84 8.45 4.65
N ALA A 54 8.57 7.35 4.79
CA ALA A 54 9.92 7.18 4.22
C ALA A 54 9.90 6.37 2.92
N CYS A 55 8.89 5.54 2.71
CA CYS A 55 8.69 4.76 1.50
C CYS A 55 7.26 4.90 0.97
N VAL A 56 7.07 4.79 -0.34
CA VAL A 56 5.76 4.78 -0.97
C VAL A 56 5.69 3.75 -2.09
N LEU A 57 4.50 3.18 -2.30
CA LEU A 57 4.12 2.46 -3.53
C LEU A 57 3.10 3.28 -4.30
N ASP A 58 3.53 3.86 -5.43
CA ASP A 58 2.63 4.52 -6.37
C ASP A 58 1.90 3.46 -7.21
N LEU A 59 0.56 3.45 -7.13
CA LEU A 59 -0.28 2.47 -7.82
C LEU A 59 -1.04 3.06 -9.00
N GLY A 60 -0.52 4.13 -9.61
CA GLY A 60 -1.10 4.67 -10.83
C GLY A 60 -0.53 6.02 -11.18
N GLY A 61 0.35 6.05 -12.18
CA GLY A 61 0.99 7.26 -12.69
C GLY A 61 1.56 7.06 -14.09
N ASP A 62 2.07 8.13 -14.69
CA ASP A 62 2.71 8.04 -16.01
C ASP A 62 4.08 7.35 -15.87
N PRO A 63 4.32 6.19 -16.53
CA PRO A 63 5.56 5.45 -16.38
C PRO A 63 6.81 6.25 -16.73
N ALA A 64 6.73 7.10 -17.77
CA ALA A 64 7.85 7.90 -18.22
C ALA A 64 8.15 9.07 -17.26
N MET A 65 7.15 9.57 -16.54
CA MET A 65 7.33 10.56 -15.48
C MET A 65 7.89 9.93 -14.20
N LEU A 66 7.36 8.78 -13.79
CA LEU A 66 7.82 8.05 -12.62
C LEU A 66 9.30 7.63 -12.77
N ALA A 67 9.69 7.15 -13.94
CA ALA A 67 11.05 6.71 -14.26
C ALA A 67 12.11 7.83 -14.16
N ARG A 68 11.71 9.12 -14.25
CA ARG A 68 12.63 10.26 -14.15
C ARG A 68 13.08 10.53 -12.70
N THR A 69 12.40 9.95 -11.73
CA THR A 69 12.72 10.20 -10.33
C THR A 69 13.96 9.42 -9.89
N PRO A 70 14.91 10.05 -9.17
CA PRO A 70 16.07 9.33 -8.65
C PRO A 70 15.67 8.16 -7.73
N ARG A 71 16.17 6.95 -7.99
CA ARG A 71 15.85 5.72 -7.23
C ARG A 71 16.24 5.79 -5.74
N ARG A 72 17.12 6.72 -5.36
CA ARG A 72 17.60 6.94 -3.98
C ARG A 72 17.06 8.21 -3.33
N ALA A 73 16.06 8.86 -3.94
CA ALA A 73 15.36 9.97 -3.30
C ALA A 73 14.57 9.48 -2.08
N VAL A 74 14.28 10.40 -1.15
CA VAL A 74 13.39 10.17 -0.02
C VAL A 74 12.16 11.06 -0.19
N PRO A 75 10.94 10.52 -0.09
CA PRO A 75 10.63 9.11 0.18
C PRO A 75 11.11 8.18 -0.94
N ARG A 76 11.53 6.97 -0.57
CA ARG A 76 11.90 5.91 -1.52
C ARG A 76 10.64 5.45 -2.24
N ARG A 77 10.71 5.37 -3.56
CA ARG A 77 9.53 5.12 -4.40
C ARG A 77 9.64 3.74 -5.05
N ALA A 78 8.66 2.90 -4.77
CA ALA A 78 8.23 1.83 -5.66
C ALA A 78 7.05 2.37 -6.49
N TYR A 79 6.84 1.85 -7.69
CA TYR A 79 5.70 2.24 -8.50
C TYR A 79 5.26 1.13 -9.44
N ALA A 80 3.98 1.11 -9.80
CA ALA A 80 3.41 0.18 -10.75
C ALA A 80 3.48 0.68 -12.21
N GLY A 81 3.53 2.00 -12.41
CA GLY A 81 3.35 2.62 -13.71
C GLY A 81 1.87 2.88 -14.00
N ALA A 82 1.45 2.71 -15.26
CA ALA A 82 0.09 2.94 -15.69
C ALA A 82 -0.86 1.86 -15.13
N PHE A 83 -2.12 2.23 -14.94
CA PHE A 83 -3.20 1.26 -14.74
C PHE A 83 -3.34 0.41 -16.00
N LEU A 84 -3.12 -0.90 -15.90
CA LEU A 84 -3.54 -1.84 -16.92
C LEU A 84 -5.04 -2.08 -16.77
N THR A 85 -5.81 -1.76 -17.82
CA THR A 85 -7.28 -1.87 -17.78
C THR A 85 -7.84 -2.44 -19.08
N ALA A 86 -9.06 -2.97 -19.03
CA ALA A 86 -9.76 -3.39 -20.25
C ALA A 86 -10.09 -2.16 -21.11
N PRO A 87 -10.33 -2.30 -22.43
CA PRO A 87 -10.73 -1.17 -23.26
C PRO A 87 -11.98 -0.46 -22.71
N GLY A 88 -11.87 0.84 -22.45
CA GLY A 88 -12.91 1.66 -21.80
C GLY A 88 -13.10 1.41 -20.30
N GLY A 89 -12.25 0.59 -19.68
CA GLY A 89 -12.28 0.27 -18.26
C GLY A 89 -11.80 1.41 -17.36
N TYR A 90 -11.99 1.27 -16.05
CA TYR A 90 -11.52 2.26 -15.08
C TYR A 90 -9.98 2.35 -15.08
N PRO A 91 -9.36 3.54 -14.92
CA PRO A 91 -9.96 4.86 -14.73
C PRO A 91 -10.08 5.69 -16.03
N THR A 92 -10.28 5.07 -17.20
CA THR A 92 -10.38 5.79 -18.48
C THR A 92 -11.40 6.94 -18.43
N GLY A 93 -10.96 8.12 -18.86
CA GLY A 93 -11.79 9.34 -18.93
C GLY A 93 -12.01 10.06 -17.60
N ARG A 94 -11.42 9.62 -16.49
CA ARG A 94 -11.48 10.35 -15.22
C ARG A 94 -10.57 11.58 -15.25
N SER A 95 -11.04 12.71 -14.73
CA SER A 95 -10.31 13.99 -14.76
C SER A 95 -8.98 13.96 -14.00
N TRP A 96 -8.84 13.08 -13.00
CA TRP A 96 -7.63 12.89 -12.21
C TRP A 96 -6.65 11.87 -12.81
N ALA A 97 -7.06 11.14 -13.87
CA ALA A 97 -6.27 10.12 -14.54
C ALA A 97 -5.91 10.57 -15.98
N PRO A 98 -4.80 11.30 -16.16
CA PRO A 98 -4.31 11.65 -17.49
C PRO A 98 -4.08 10.42 -18.37
N ALA A 99 -4.10 10.60 -19.69
CA ALA A 99 -3.95 9.49 -20.64
C ALA A 99 -2.68 8.65 -20.41
N GLY A 100 -1.56 9.27 -20.00
CA GLY A 100 -0.30 8.57 -19.72
C GLY A 100 -0.35 7.62 -18.51
N THR A 101 -1.37 7.72 -17.65
CA THR A 101 -1.52 6.84 -16.48
C THR A 101 -2.39 5.61 -16.77
N ILE A 102 -2.84 5.42 -18.01
CA ILE A 102 -3.75 4.34 -18.40
C ILE A 102 -3.15 3.59 -19.59
N HIS A 103 -3.16 2.26 -19.52
CA HIS A 103 -2.77 1.40 -20.62
C HIS A 103 -3.85 0.34 -20.84
N GLU A 104 -4.56 0.41 -21.96
CA GLU A 104 -5.61 -0.57 -22.28
C GLU A 104 -5.02 -1.87 -22.83
N VAL A 105 -5.53 -3.01 -22.37
CA VAL A 105 -5.09 -4.35 -22.79
C VAL A 105 -6.30 -5.11 -23.35
N SER A 106 -6.23 -5.48 -24.62
CA SER A 106 -7.35 -6.06 -25.38
C SER A 106 -7.13 -7.51 -25.81
N SER A 107 -5.93 -8.06 -25.60
CA SER A 107 -5.54 -9.39 -26.03
C SER A 107 -4.80 -10.12 -24.91
N ALA A 108 -5.11 -11.41 -24.73
CA ALA A 108 -4.40 -12.29 -23.79
C ALA A 108 -3.04 -12.77 -24.32
N SER A 109 -2.53 -12.17 -25.40
CA SER A 109 -1.25 -12.55 -25.98
C SER A 109 -0.11 -12.42 -24.98
N THR A 110 0.63 -13.51 -24.84
CA THR A 110 1.86 -13.60 -24.06
C THR A 110 3.11 -13.27 -24.89
N HIS A 111 2.94 -12.82 -26.13
CA HIS A 111 4.05 -12.39 -26.99
C HIS A 111 4.27 -10.88 -26.88
N GLU A 112 5.50 -10.47 -26.56
CA GLU A 112 5.88 -9.06 -26.52
C GLU A 112 5.91 -8.46 -27.93
N GLY A 113 5.47 -7.20 -28.03
CA GLY A 113 5.41 -6.43 -29.28
C GLY A 113 4.08 -6.56 -30.03
N GLU A 114 3.14 -7.37 -29.53
CA GLU A 114 1.77 -7.39 -30.03
C GLU A 114 0.99 -6.19 -29.47
N PRO A 115 0.44 -5.30 -30.32
CA PRO A 115 -0.40 -4.19 -29.87
C PRO A 115 -1.62 -4.69 -29.10
N GLY A 116 -1.83 -4.15 -27.89
CA GLY A 116 -2.93 -4.55 -27.00
C GLY A 116 -2.72 -5.89 -26.28
N GLY A 117 -1.58 -6.56 -26.47
CA GLY A 117 -1.24 -7.81 -25.81
C GLY A 117 -0.84 -7.64 -24.34
N ALA A 118 -1.23 -8.59 -23.50
CA ALA A 118 -0.91 -8.62 -22.07
C ALA A 118 0.60 -8.56 -21.78
N ALA A 119 1.41 -9.38 -22.47
CA ALA A 119 2.87 -9.36 -22.28
C ALA A 119 3.51 -8.04 -22.70
N THR A 120 3.03 -7.42 -23.79
CA THR A 120 3.51 -6.09 -24.22
C THR A 120 3.25 -5.05 -23.14
N ALA A 121 2.02 -4.99 -22.62
CA ALA A 121 1.64 -4.01 -21.60
C ALA A 121 2.48 -4.13 -20.32
N VAL A 122 2.73 -5.37 -19.86
CA VAL A 122 3.60 -5.64 -18.70
C VAL A 122 5.06 -5.28 -19.01
N ALA A 123 5.56 -5.67 -20.19
CA ALA A 123 6.94 -5.40 -20.61
C ALA A 123 7.22 -3.89 -20.69
N GLU A 124 6.23 -3.09 -21.12
CA GLU A 124 6.34 -1.63 -21.12
C GLU A 124 6.51 -1.07 -19.70
N GLN A 125 5.66 -1.44 -18.74
CA GLN A 125 5.80 -0.99 -17.35
C GLN A 125 7.17 -1.39 -16.76
N ALA A 126 7.57 -2.65 -17.01
CA ALA A 126 8.86 -3.17 -16.57
C ALA A 126 10.05 -2.41 -17.19
N SER A 127 9.95 -2.02 -18.47
CA SER A 127 10.99 -1.26 -19.17
C SER A 127 11.22 0.13 -18.58
N PHE A 128 10.18 0.73 -18.00
CA PHE A 128 10.27 1.98 -17.25
C PHE A 128 10.75 1.79 -15.82
N GLY A 129 10.89 0.55 -15.34
CA GLY A 129 11.45 0.23 -14.02
C GLY A 129 10.42 0.02 -12.92
N ALA A 130 9.17 -0.32 -13.29
CA ALA A 130 8.11 -0.66 -12.35
C ALA A 130 8.55 -1.75 -11.36
N SER A 131 8.06 -1.65 -10.13
CA SER A 131 8.29 -2.59 -9.02
C SER A 131 7.09 -3.50 -8.76
N ALA A 132 5.97 -3.23 -9.43
CA ALA A 132 4.73 -4.01 -9.42
C ALA A 132 3.98 -3.74 -10.74
N ILE A 133 2.90 -4.47 -10.99
CA ILE A 133 1.94 -4.20 -12.07
C ILE A 133 0.59 -3.86 -11.44
N LYS A 134 -0.04 -2.76 -11.83
CA LYS A 134 -1.39 -2.41 -11.36
C LYS A 134 -2.42 -2.79 -12.42
N VAL A 135 -3.42 -3.58 -12.03
CA VAL A 135 -4.60 -3.87 -12.85
C VAL A 135 -5.84 -3.22 -12.24
N ALA A 136 -6.80 -2.85 -13.09
CA ALA A 136 -8.08 -2.30 -12.67
C ALA A 136 -9.24 -3.27 -12.92
N LEU A 137 -9.84 -3.78 -11.84
CA LEU A 137 -11.05 -4.60 -11.84
C LEU A 137 -12.18 -3.81 -11.17
N ASN A 138 -12.70 -2.81 -11.86
CA ASN A 138 -13.82 -1.98 -11.39
C ASN A 138 -15.06 -2.19 -12.27
N SER A 139 -15.87 -3.20 -11.96
CA SER A 139 -17.08 -3.47 -12.74
C SER A 139 -18.22 -2.49 -12.45
N SER A 140 -18.11 -1.66 -11.41
CA SER A 140 -19.05 -0.58 -11.10
C SER A 140 -18.83 0.66 -11.99
N ALA A 141 -17.64 0.80 -12.57
CA ALA A 141 -17.21 2.00 -13.29
C ALA A 141 -16.78 1.77 -14.75
N GLY A 142 -16.84 0.53 -15.25
CA GLY A 142 -16.55 0.22 -16.65
C GLY A 142 -16.34 -1.28 -16.90
N PRO A 143 -15.96 -1.65 -18.13
CA PRO A 143 -15.50 -3.00 -18.45
C PRO A 143 -14.28 -3.41 -17.61
N VAL A 144 -14.17 -4.71 -17.35
CA VAL A 144 -13.03 -5.34 -16.69
C VAL A 144 -12.49 -6.46 -17.56
N PHE A 145 -11.28 -6.93 -17.27
CA PHE A 145 -10.69 -8.07 -17.97
C PHE A 145 -11.56 -9.31 -17.85
N ASP A 146 -11.61 -10.10 -18.92
CA ASP A 146 -11.96 -11.50 -18.75
C ASP A 146 -10.84 -12.25 -18.02
N ARG A 147 -11.13 -13.50 -17.67
CA ARG A 147 -10.19 -14.36 -16.96
C ARG A 147 -8.90 -14.59 -17.75
N GLU A 148 -9.01 -14.78 -19.05
CA GLU A 148 -7.88 -15.18 -19.91
C GLU A 148 -6.86 -14.05 -20.02
N VAL A 149 -7.32 -12.82 -20.25
CA VAL A 149 -6.45 -11.63 -20.29
C VAL A 149 -5.80 -11.39 -18.94
N LEU A 150 -6.55 -11.49 -17.83
CA LEU A 150 -5.99 -11.28 -16.50
C LEU A 150 -4.94 -12.36 -16.13
N GLU A 151 -5.20 -13.63 -16.46
CA GLU A 151 -4.23 -14.73 -16.26
C GLU A 151 -2.96 -14.51 -17.10
N ALA A 152 -3.09 -14.00 -18.33
CA ALA A 152 -1.94 -13.65 -19.17
C ALA A 152 -1.12 -12.48 -18.61
N ILE A 153 -1.77 -11.43 -18.07
CA ILE A 153 -1.09 -10.32 -17.40
C ILE A 153 -0.33 -10.82 -16.17
N VAL A 154 -0.98 -11.63 -15.32
CA VAL A 154 -0.35 -12.19 -14.11
C VAL A 154 0.84 -13.07 -14.48
N THR A 155 0.69 -13.94 -15.47
CA THR A 155 1.79 -14.80 -15.95
C THR A 155 2.98 -13.96 -16.44
N ALA A 156 2.73 -12.97 -17.30
CA ALA A 156 3.78 -12.10 -17.83
C ALA A 156 4.47 -11.27 -16.74
N ALA A 157 3.75 -10.86 -15.69
CA ALA A 157 4.31 -10.15 -14.55
C ALA A 157 5.19 -11.07 -13.70
N HIS A 158 4.71 -12.28 -13.38
CA HIS A 158 5.44 -13.26 -12.60
C HIS A 158 6.70 -13.78 -13.31
N ASP A 159 6.68 -13.94 -14.64
CA ASP A 159 7.87 -14.26 -15.44
C ASP A 159 8.98 -13.19 -15.32
N ARG A 160 8.62 -11.98 -14.88
CA ARG A 160 9.51 -10.84 -14.64
C ARG A 160 9.75 -10.58 -13.15
N SER A 161 9.28 -11.47 -12.27
CA SER A 161 9.32 -11.30 -10.81
C SER A 161 8.64 -10.02 -10.32
N LEU A 162 7.61 -9.55 -11.04
CA LEU A 162 6.81 -8.39 -10.64
C LEU A 162 5.49 -8.86 -10.02
N PRO A 163 5.16 -8.43 -8.80
CA PRO A 163 3.86 -8.72 -8.22
C PRO A 163 2.75 -7.90 -8.90
N VAL A 164 1.54 -8.44 -8.95
CA VAL A 164 0.35 -7.78 -9.48
C VAL A 164 -0.53 -7.27 -8.33
N VAL A 165 -0.93 -6.00 -8.43
CA VAL A 165 -1.86 -5.33 -7.51
C VAL A 165 -3.15 -5.03 -8.24
N ALA A 166 -4.29 -5.46 -7.71
CA ALA A 166 -5.58 -5.21 -8.33
C ALA A 166 -6.40 -4.15 -7.57
N HIS A 167 -6.88 -3.14 -8.29
CA HIS A 167 -8.09 -2.43 -7.88
C HIS A 167 -9.28 -3.36 -7.99
N VAL A 168 -10.01 -3.59 -6.90
CA VAL A 168 -11.18 -4.47 -6.86
C VAL A 168 -12.40 -3.72 -6.36
N GLU A 169 -13.33 -3.45 -7.27
CA GLU A 169 -14.61 -2.83 -6.96
C GLU A 169 -15.70 -3.42 -7.85
N GLY A 170 -16.82 -3.80 -7.24
CA GLY A 170 -17.89 -4.52 -7.93
C GLY A 170 -18.00 -5.97 -7.49
N GLU A 171 -19.21 -6.52 -7.65
CA GLU A 171 -19.52 -7.90 -7.29
C GLU A 171 -18.60 -8.90 -8.02
N GLY A 172 -18.00 -9.82 -7.27
CA GLY A 172 -17.16 -10.88 -7.81
C GLY A 172 -15.75 -10.46 -8.23
N MET A 173 -15.40 -9.17 -8.21
CA MET A 173 -14.05 -8.70 -8.57
C MET A 173 -12.96 -9.25 -7.63
N PRO A 174 -13.15 -9.30 -6.30
CA PRO A 174 -12.18 -9.97 -5.43
C PRO A 174 -12.04 -11.46 -5.78
N ARG A 175 -13.13 -12.15 -6.14
CA ARG A 175 -13.08 -13.57 -6.55
C ARG A 175 -12.31 -13.75 -7.85
N LEU A 176 -12.47 -12.84 -8.82
CA LEU A 176 -11.71 -12.87 -10.07
C LEU A 176 -10.21 -12.75 -9.77
N ALA A 177 -9.80 -11.70 -9.05
CA ALA A 177 -8.40 -11.43 -8.71
C ALA A 177 -7.74 -12.60 -7.96
N LEU A 178 -8.37 -13.12 -6.91
CA LEU A 178 -7.83 -14.24 -6.13
C LEU A 178 -7.67 -15.51 -6.97
N ARG A 179 -8.59 -15.76 -7.91
CA ARG A 179 -8.56 -16.97 -8.75
C ARG A 179 -7.53 -16.90 -9.88
N THR A 180 -7.01 -15.72 -10.19
CA THR A 180 -6.03 -15.53 -11.28
C THR A 180 -4.62 -15.31 -10.74
N GLY A 181 -4.40 -15.39 -9.43
CA GLY A 181 -3.07 -15.29 -8.83
C GLY A 181 -2.53 -13.87 -8.69
N VAL A 182 -3.42 -12.86 -8.61
CA VAL A 182 -3.02 -11.50 -8.19
C VAL A 182 -2.34 -11.58 -6.81
N ASP A 183 -1.32 -10.75 -6.55
CA ASP A 183 -0.52 -10.83 -5.32
C ASP A 183 -1.06 -9.92 -4.20
N ALA A 184 -1.64 -8.79 -4.59
CA ALA A 184 -2.21 -7.83 -3.66
C ALA A 184 -3.54 -7.21 -4.14
N LEU A 185 -4.43 -6.93 -3.19
CA LEU A 185 -5.66 -6.16 -3.45
C LEU A 185 -5.51 -4.75 -2.90
N ALA A 186 -5.91 -3.75 -3.68
CA ALA A 186 -5.99 -2.36 -3.27
C ALA A 186 -7.26 -1.77 -3.88
N HIS A 187 -8.39 -1.71 -3.19
CA HIS A 187 -8.54 -1.63 -1.74
C HIS A 187 -8.79 -2.97 -1.02
N ALA A 188 -8.90 -2.94 0.31
CA ALA A 188 -9.59 -3.99 1.05
C ALA A 188 -11.01 -4.16 0.47
N PRO A 189 -11.46 -5.38 0.12
CA PRO A 189 -12.75 -5.58 -0.55
C PRO A 189 -13.93 -4.95 0.19
N PHE A 190 -14.60 -4.01 -0.47
CA PHE A 190 -15.62 -3.13 0.14
C PHE A 190 -16.99 -3.18 -0.54
N THR A 191 -17.13 -3.90 -1.66
CA THR A 191 -18.42 -3.99 -2.37
C THR A 191 -19.34 -5.09 -1.82
N GLU A 192 -18.78 -6.19 -1.32
CA GLU A 192 -19.54 -7.34 -0.84
C GLU A 192 -18.87 -7.97 0.38
N GLU A 193 -19.65 -8.68 1.18
CA GLU A 193 -19.11 -9.53 2.24
C GLU A 193 -18.46 -10.79 1.64
N LEU A 194 -17.20 -11.04 1.99
CA LEU A 194 -16.49 -12.22 1.51
C LEU A 194 -16.72 -13.42 2.42
N GLY A 195 -17.12 -14.54 1.80
CA GLY A 195 -17.39 -15.79 2.52
C GLY A 195 -16.12 -16.40 3.15
N PRO A 196 -16.25 -17.16 4.25
CA PRO A 196 -15.12 -17.63 5.05
C PRO A 196 -14.12 -18.52 4.28
N ARG A 197 -14.60 -19.31 3.31
CA ARG A 197 -13.73 -20.13 2.45
C ARG A 197 -12.82 -19.28 1.57
N MET A 198 -13.32 -18.15 1.08
CA MET A 198 -12.56 -17.25 0.24
C MET A 198 -11.52 -16.47 1.05
N ILE A 199 -11.90 -16.00 2.25
CA ILE A 199 -10.97 -15.40 3.22
C ILE A 199 -9.82 -16.36 3.56
N ALA A 200 -10.15 -17.59 3.95
CA ALA A 200 -9.14 -18.59 4.31
C ALA A 200 -8.23 -18.93 3.13
N ALA A 201 -8.78 -19.05 1.91
CA ALA A 201 -7.99 -19.30 0.71
C ALA A 201 -7.04 -18.13 0.39
N ALA A 202 -7.51 -16.88 0.51
CA ALA A 202 -6.68 -15.70 0.29
C ALA A 202 -5.51 -15.65 1.29
N ALA A 203 -5.78 -15.86 2.57
CA ALA A 203 -4.74 -15.86 3.60
C ALA A 203 -3.72 -16.98 3.36
N ALA A 204 -4.19 -18.20 3.08
CA ALA A 204 -3.33 -19.37 2.84
C ALA A 204 -2.49 -19.24 1.57
N SER A 205 -2.91 -18.45 0.58
CA SER A 205 -2.13 -18.20 -0.64
C SER A 205 -1.10 -17.08 -0.49
N GLY A 206 -0.95 -16.49 0.70
CA GLY A 206 0.01 -15.42 0.95
C GLY A 206 -0.38 -14.07 0.35
N GLN A 207 -1.68 -13.83 0.13
CA GLN A 207 -2.18 -12.54 -0.34
C GLN A 207 -1.77 -11.40 0.60
N ARG A 208 -1.66 -10.21 0.00
CA ARG A 208 -1.59 -8.94 0.70
C ARG A 208 -2.82 -8.10 0.43
N TRP A 209 -3.43 -7.52 1.45
CA TRP A 209 -4.51 -6.54 1.25
C TRP A 209 -4.04 -5.19 1.76
N ILE A 210 -4.06 -4.19 0.87
CA ILE A 210 -3.77 -2.81 1.22
C ILE A 210 -5.04 -2.19 1.78
N SER A 211 -4.95 -1.63 3.00
CA SER A 211 -6.11 -1.32 3.84
C SER A 211 -7.05 -0.30 3.21
N THR A 212 -6.58 0.93 2.96
CA THR A 212 -7.33 2.04 2.36
C THR A 212 -8.78 2.10 2.86
N LEU A 213 -8.97 2.08 4.18
CA LEU A 213 -10.30 2.04 4.79
C LEU A 213 -10.92 3.43 4.88
N ASP A 214 -10.11 4.45 5.16
CA ASP A 214 -10.55 5.82 5.45
C ASP A 214 -11.26 6.48 4.26
N ILE A 215 -10.93 6.10 3.02
CA ILE A 215 -11.61 6.62 1.82
C ILE A 215 -13.10 6.26 1.77
N HIS A 216 -13.54 5.27 2.56
CA HIS A 216 -14.93 4.83 2.64
C HIS A 216 -15.69 5.44 3.83
N ARG A 217 -15.09 6.35 4.61
CA ARG A 217 -15.69 6.93 5.84
C ARG A 217 -17.09 7.53 5.65
N ASP A 218 -17.38 8.06 4.47
CA ASP A 218 -18.65 8.70 4.14
C ASP A 218 -19.69 7.72 3.53
N ASP A 219 -19.33 6.45 3.36
CA ASP A 219 -20.21 5.35 2.93
C ASP A 219 -20.21 4.24 4.00
N PRO A 220 -21.21 4.22 4.91
CA PRO A 220 -21.29 3.23 5.98
C PRO A 220 -21.36 1.78 5.50
N VAL A 221 -21.90 1.53 4.31
CA VAL A 221 -22.02 0.17 3.77
C VAL A 221 -20.67 -0.31 3.28
N ALA A 222 -20.00 0.49 2.45
CA ALA A 222 -18.66 0.18 1.96
C ALA A 222 -17.65 0.07 3.12
N SER A 223 -17.68 1.02 4.06
CA SER A 223 -16.85 1.00 5.26
C SER A 223 -17.07 -0.26 6.10
N GLY A 224 -18.34 -0.67 6.27
CA GLY A 224 -18.70 -1.89 7.01
C GLY A 224 -18.16 -3.17 6.36
N TYR A 225 -18.27 -3.30 5.03
CA TYR A 225 -17.71 -4.45 4.32
C TYR A 225 -16.19 -4.45 4.33
N ALA A 226 -15.54 -3.32 4.05
CA ALA A 226 -14.09 -3.19 4.04
C ALA A 226 -13.48 -3.61 5.38
N THR A 227 -14.00 -3.03 6.47
CA THR A 227 -13.56 -3.29 7.85
C THR A 227 -13.76 -4.77 8.22
N ALA A 228 -14.96 -5.32 7.99
CA ALA A 228 -15.27 -6.71 8.37
C ALA A 228 -14.45 -7.73 7.57
N ASN A 229 -14.26 -7.50 6.26
CA ASN A 229 -13.46 -8.38 5.42
C ASN A 229 -11.97 -8.32 5.82
N LEU A 230 -11.41 -7.12 6.01
CA LEU A 230 -10.02 -6.96 6.41
C LEU A 230 -9.73 -7.60 7.77
N ALA A 231 -10.63 -7.40 8.75
CA ALA A 231 -10.51 -8.01 10.07
C ALA A 231 -10.48 -9.54 10.00
N ARG A 232 -11.37 -10.16 9.21
CA ARG A 232 -11.41 -11.61 9.03
C ARG A 232 -10.19 -12.13 8.28
N PHE A 233 -9.70 -11.38 7.29
CA PHE A 233 -8.50 -11.72 6.55
C PHE A 233 -7.25 -11.69 7.44
N ALA A 234 -7.08 -10.64 8.24
CA ALA A 234 -6.01 -10.55 9.23
C ALA A 234 -6.11 -11.69 10.27
N ALA A 235 -7.31 -11.97 10.79
CA ALA A 235 -7.53 -13.07 11.73
C ALA A 235 -7.25 -14.46 11.14
N ALA A 236 -7.36 -14.61 9.81
CA ALA A 236 -7.01 -15.83 9.09
C ALA A 236 -5.49 -15.94 8.79
N GLY A 237 -4.67 -14.98 9.22
CA GLY A 237 -3.23 -14.93 8.96
C GLY A 237 -2.85 -14.25 7.64
N GLY A 238 -3.77 -13.52 7.02
CA GLY A 238 -3.50 -12.71 5.84
C GLY A 238 -2.57 -11.52 6.15
N THR A 239 -1.81 -11.06 5.16
CA THR A 239 -0.90 -9.92 5.32
C THR A 239 -1.61 -8.62 5.02
N VAL A 240 -1.72 -7.72 5.99
CA VAL A 240 -2.30 -6.39 5.79
C VAL A 240 -1.19 -5.36 5.62
N LEU A 241 -1.35 -4.49 4.63
CA LEU A 241 -0.44 -3.38 4.35
C LEU A 241 -1.15 -2.05 4.59
N TYR A 242 -0.48 -1.12 5.26
CA TYR A 242 -0.98 0.24 5.41
C TYR A 242 -0.94 0.95 4.05
N GLY A 243 -2.06 1.48 3.60
CA GLY A 243 -2.09 2.37 2.45
C GLY A 243 -3.30 3.29 2.51
N THR A 244 -3.16 4.50 1.98
CA THR A 244 -4.15 5.57 2.19
C THR A 244 -4.94 5.96 0.94
N ASP A 245 -4.46 5.56 -0.24
CA ASP A 245 -4.92 6.08 -1.53
C ASP A 245 -4.67 7.60 -1.66
N LEU A 246 -3.58 8.10 -1.04
CA LEU A 246 -3.23 9.52 -1.02
C LEU A 246 -3.11 10.09 -2.43
N GLY A 247 -3.83 11.19 -2.67
CA GLY A 247 -4.04 11.77 -4.00
C GLY A 247 -5.48 11.62 -4.46
N ASN A 248 -6.24 10.67 -3.90
CA ASN A 248 -7.67 10.54 -4.10
C ASN A 248 -8.45 11.25 -2.98
N GLY A 249 -8.97 12.45 -3.27
CA GLY A 249 -9.70 13.26 -2.29
C GLY A 249 -8.81 14.07 -1.34
N ASP A 250 -9.43 14.68 -0.34
CA ASP A 250 -8.75 15.51 0.66
C ASP A 250 -8.23 14.61 1.80
N LEU A 251 -6.99 14.15 1.66
CA LEU A 251 -6.30 13.31 2.63
C LEU A 251 -5.03 14.03 3.12
N PRO A 252 -4.69 13.91 4.42
CA PRO A 252 -3.47 14.53 4.95
C PRO A 252 -2.23 13.89 4.31
N VAL A 253 -1.25 14.72 3.94
CA VAL A 253 0.04 14.23 3.43
C VAL A 253 0.91 13.76 4.60
N GLY A 254 1.23 12.46 4.62
CA GLY A 254 1.99 11.82 5.69
C GLY A 254 1.24 10.62 6.26
N VAL A 255 1.59 10.23 7.48
CA VAL A 255 0.85 9.20 8.23
C VAL A 255 -0.56 9.71 8.52
N ASN A 256 -1.55 9.08 7.87
CA ASN A 256 -2.96 9.36 8.08
C ASN A 256 -3.48 8.68 9.36
N GLU A 257 -3.83 9.49 10.35
CA GLU A 257 -4.41 9.07 11.64
C GLU A 257 -5.73 8.29 11.48
N ASN A 258 -6.62 8.74 10.59
CA ASN A 258 -7.92 8.11 10.40
C ASN A 258 -7.78 6.70 9.82
N GLU A 259 -6.85 6.50 8.89
CA GLU A 259 -6.53 5.17 8.35
C GLU A 259 -5.99 4.25 9.46
N LEU A 260 -5.12 4.77 10.34
CA LEU A 260 -4.63 4.02 11.49
C LEU A 260 -5.73 3.69 12.50
N ARG A 261 -6.67 4.61 12.74
CA ARG A 261 -7.85 4.34 13.58
C ARG A 261 -8.74 3.27 12.96
N ALA A 262 -8.98 3.33 11.65
CA ALA A 262 -9.78 2.33 10.95
C ALA A 262 -9.14 0.93 11.01
N LEU A 263 -7.82 0.83 10.85
CA LEU A 263 -7.07 -0.41 11.06
C LEU A 263 -7.18 -0.91 12.50
N HIS A 264 -7.03 -0.01 13.49
CA HIS A 264 -7.16 -0.33 14.90
C HIS A 264 -8.56 -0.85 15.25
N ASP A 265 -9.61 -0.22 14.72
CA ASP A 265 -11.02 -0.60 14.89
C ASP A 265 -11.34 -1.92 14.18
N ALA A 266 -10.62 -2.25 13.09
CA ALA A 266 -10.64 -3.56 12.45
C ALA A 266 -9.91 -4.66 13.26
N GLY A 267 -9.34 -4.32 14.43
CA GLY A 267 -8.63 -5.25 15.31
C GLY A 267 -7.16 -5.45 14.95
N ILE A 268 -6.60 -4.64 14.05
CA ILE A 268 -5.18 -4.66 13.69
C ILE A 268 -4.47 -3.64 14.59
N GLN A 269 -3.98 -4.12 15.73
CA GLN A 269 -3.51 -3.27 16.83
C GLN A 269 -2.08 -3.60 17.26
N GLY A 270 -1.45 -2.68 17.99
CA GLY A 270 -0.14 -2.87 18.60
C GLY A 270 0.94 -3.29 17.59
N PRO A 271 1.72 -4.35 17.85
CA PRO A 271 2.76 -4.80 16.92
C PRO A 271 2.25 -5.16 15.52
N ALA A 272 1.01 -5.63 15.39
CA ALA A 272 0.42 -5.95 14.08
C ALA A 272 0.16 -4.68 13.26
N LEU A 273 -0.27 -3.58 13.91
CA LEU A 273 -0.41 -2.27 13.27
C LEU A 273 0.93 -1.71 12.81
N ILE A 274 1.97 -1.84 13.63
CA ILE A 274 3.33 -1.42 13.25
C ILE A 274 3.84 -2.25 12.06
N ALA A 275 3.54 -3.54 12.00
CA ALA A 275 3.93 -4.40 10.88
C ALA A 275 3.31 -3.92 9.55
N THR A 276 2.06 -3.43 9.54
CA THR A 276 1.42 -2.94 8.30
C THR A 276 2.13 -1.70 7.73
N LEU A 277 2.69 -0.86 8.62
CA LEU A 277 3.43 0.36 8.27
C LEU A 277 4.88 0.09 7.87
N THR A 278 5.49 -0.97 8.39
CA THR A 278 6.94 -1.22 8.27
C THR A 278 7.31 -2.32 7.28
N ASP A 279 6.30 -2.96 6.67
CA ASP A 279 6.52 -3.88 5.57
C ASP A 279 7.20 -3.13 4.39
N PRO A 280 8.31 -3.66 3.83
CA PRO A 280 9.01 -3.01 2.74
C PRO A 280 8.43 -3.35 1.36
N TRP A 281 7.44 -4.25 1.27
CA TRP A 281 6.90 -4.75 0.01
C TRP A 281 6.41 -3.60 -0.91
N PRO A 282 6.61 -3.69 -2.24
CA PRO A 282 7.19 -4.80 -3.00
C PRO A 282 8.72 -4.77 -3.09
N LEU A 283 9.39 -3.92 -2.29
CA LEU A 283 10.85 -3.86 -2.26
C LEU A 283 11.40 -4.91 -1.29
N ASP A 284 12.63 -5.37 -1.57
CA ASP A 284 13.29 -6.41 -0.75
C ASP A 284 13.67 -5.93 0.67
N ALA A 285 13.79 -4.62 0.85
CA ALA A 285 14.18 -4.02 2.11
C ALA A 285 13.73 -2.57 2.19
N GLY A 286 13.51 -2.11 3.43
CA GLY A 286 13.30 -0.69 3.75
C GLY A 286 14.52 0.16 3.37
N THR A 287 14.50 1.42 3.78
CA THR A 287 15.57 2.36 3.40
C THR A 287 16.92 2.08 4.08
N GLY A 288 16.91 1.42 5.25
CA GLY A 288 18.09 1.07 6.06
C GLY A 288 18.82 2.27 6.68
N ALA A 289 18.95 3.37 5.94
CA ALA A 289 19.55 4.63 6.38
C ALA A 289 18.57 5.52 7.14
N PHE A 290 17.25 5.35 6.95
CA PHE A 290 16.23 6.15 7.60
C PHE A 290 15.40 5.32 8.58
N ALA A 291 15.01 5.97 9.66
CA ALA A 291 14.07 5.46 10.64
C ALA A 291 12.87 6.41 10.75
N THR A 292 11.78 5.88 11.28
CA THR A 292 10.69 6.72 11.76
C THR A 292 10.97 7.11 13.20
N PHE A 293 10.87 8.40 13.51
CA PHE A 293 10.93 8.92 14.87
C PHE A 293 9.60 9.55 15.27
N ILE A 294 9.09 9.15 16.42
CA ILE A 294 7.89 9.73 17.02
C ILE A 294 8.28 10.37 18.37
N PRO A 295 8.08 11.70 18.53
CA PRO A 295 8.46 12.40 19.76
C PRO A 295 7.58 12.00 20.95
N GLY A 296 8.15 12.14 22.15
CA GLY A 296 7.43 11.93 23.40
C GLY A 296 7.29 10.47 23.82
N ILE A 297 6.44 10.25 24.82
CA ILE A 297 6.20 8.92 25.41
C ILE A 297 5.03 8.28 24.65
N PRO A 298 5.13 7.00 24.24
CA PRO A 298 4.01 6.27 23.68
C PRO A 298 2.80 6.29 24.61
N PRO A 299 1.57 6.21 24.07
CA PRO A 299 0.36 6.14 24.88
C PRO A 299 0.37 4.86 25.72
N THR A 300 -0.22 4.95 26.92
CA THR A 300 -0.36 3.80 27.83
C THR A 300 -1.53 2.89 27.47
N THR A 301 -2.38 3.30 26.52
CA THR A 301 -3.49 2.50 25.99
C THR A 301 -3.37 2.35 24.48
N PRO A 302 -3.80 1.21 23.91
CA PRO A 302 -3.80 0.99 22.46
C PRO A 302 -4.57 2.06 21.66
N ASP A 303 -5.66 2.60 22.21
CA ASP A 303 -6.53 3.58 21.51
C ASP A 303 -5.84 4.91 21.20
N GLY A 304 -4.80 5.27 21.98
CA GLY A 304 -4.00 6.46 21.71
C GLY A 304 -2.98 6.27 20.59
N LEU A 305 -2.71 5.03 20.18
CA LEU A 305 -1.61 4.69 19.29
C LEU A 305 -1.74 5.32 17.90
N PRO A 306 -2.90 5.31 17.22
CA PRO A 306 -3.06 5.97 15.92
C PRO A 306 -2.67 7.45 15.92
N ALA A 307 -3.14 8.22 16.91
CA ALA A 307 -2.85 9.65 17.03
C ALA A 307 -1.37 9.94 17.29
N TRP A 308 -0.74 9.11 18.14
CA TRP A 308 0.68 9.24 18.43
C TRP A 308 1.53 8.91 17.21
N LEU A 309 1.21 7.83 16.48
CA LEU A 309 1.91 7.45 15.25
C LEU A 309 1.79 8.51 14.15
N ALA A 310 0.67 9.24 14.07
CA ALA A 310 0.51 10.36 13.14
C ALA A 310 1.47 11.53 13.40
N GLY A 311 2.09 11.60 14.59
CA GLY A 311 3.17 12.54 14.90
C GLY A 311 4.56 12.13 14.39
N ALA A 312 4.64 11.08 13.58
CA ALA A 312 5.89 10.55 13.04
C ALA A 312 6.63 11.52 12.12
N THR A 313 7.96 11.44 12.14
CA THR A 313 8.86 12.13 11.22
C THR A 313 9.92 11.16 10.72
N VAL A 314 10.36 11.32 9.46
CA VAL A 314 11.49 10.56 8.93
C VAL A 314 12.79 11.23 9.36
N VAL A 315 13.71 10.44 9.90
CA VAL A 315 15.04 10.89 10.34
C VAL A 315 16.11 9.95 9.83
N LEU A 316 17.35 10.42 9.73
CA LEU A 316 18.48 9.53 9.53
C LEU A 316 18.72 8.70 10.80
N THR A 317 19.04 7.43 10.62
CA THR A 317 19.39 6.52 11.73
C THR A 317 20.57 7.04 12.55
N GLU A 318 21.54 7.70 11.91
CA GLU A 318 22.71 8.32 12.58
C GLU A 318 22.36 9.52 13.47
N GLU A 319 21.18 10.13 13.30
CA GLU A 319 20.72 11.21 14.17
C GLU A 319 20.20 10.69 15.51
N LEU A 320 19.96 9.38 15.63
CA LEU A 320 19.36 8.77 16.81
C LEU A 320 20.43 8.19 17.74
N VAL A 321 20.34 8.56 19.00
CA VAL A 321 21.12 7.96 20.09
C VAL A 321 20.18 7.11 20.93
N HIS A 322 20.44 5.81 20.99
CA HIS A 322 19.66 4.86 21.77
C HIS A 322 20.15 4.88 23.23
N ASP A 323 19.25 4.69 24.19
CA ASP A 323 19.56 4.79 25.63
C ASP A 323 20.43 3.61 26.16
N GLU A 324 21.20 2.94 25.29
CA GLU A 324 22.19 1.89 25.64
C GLU A 324 23.66 2.36 25.52
N ASP A 325 23.91 3.64 25.20
CA ASP A 325 25.23 4.30 25.24
C ASP A 325 25.42 5.23 26.46
#